data_AF-A0AAX1SRH1-F1
#
_entry.id   AF-A0AAX1SRH1-F1
#
_cell.length_a   1.000
_cell.length_b   1.000
_cell.length_c   1.000
_cell.angle_alpha   90.00
_cell.angle_beta   90.00
_cell.angle_gamma   90.00
#
_symmetry.space_group_name_H-M   'P 1'
#
loop_
_entity.id
_entity.type
_entity.pdbx_description
1 polymer ?
#
loop_
_entity_poly.entity_id
_entity_poly.type
_entity_poly.pdbx_seq_one_letter_code
_entity_poly.pdbx_strand_id
1 'polypeptide(L)'
;HQEKFLDAEIFPWSVNLWYSTEILSEDFKAKISPEKYQKQKFEDAVAEVPFLEGESDLQMKQRQMSYMFITRFLPFMLERKDRTSMMNGFEVRVPFCDYRLVEYLWNVPFEMKSIDNIEKGILRRAFENVLPEDVRYRKKSAYPSTKDASYLQGISDWMLHVLNNPESPILPLINV
;
A
#
# COMPACT_ATOMS: atom_id res chain seq x y z
N HIS A 1 6.18 -11.26 11.18
CA HIS A 1 5.99 -9.88 10.67
C HIS A 1 7.11 -9.02 11.26
N GLN A 2 7.53 -7.92 10.61
CA GLN A 2 8.52 -7.03 11.23
C GLN A 2 7.81 -6.13 12.25
N GLU A 3 8.00 -6.39 13.54
CA GLU A 3 7.36 -5.64 14.67
C GLU A 3 7.49 -4.13 14.52
N LYS A 4 8.62 -3.68 13.97
CA LYS A 4 8.90 -2.28 13.63
C LYS A 4 7.79 -1.56 12.85
N PHE A 5 7.01 -2.26 12.02
CA PHE A 5 5.89 -1.63 11.29
C PHE A 5 4.58 -1.60 12.08
N LEU A 6 4.42 -2.46 13.08
CA LEU A 6 3.25 -2.47 13.96
C LEU A 6 3.34 -1.38 15.04
N ASP A 7 4.56 -1.01 15.41
CA ASP A 7 4.83 0.03 16.42
C ASP A 7 5.01 1.43 15.81
N ALA A 8 4.97 1.54 14.48
CA ALA A 8 5.11 2.81 13.81
C ALA A 8 3.80 3.62 13.91
N GLU A 9 3.84 4.83 14.46
CA GLU A 9 2.72 5.79 14.48
C GLU A 9 2.50 6.47 13.11
N ILE A 10 2.75 5.73 12.02
CA ILE A 10 2.65 6.19 10.64
C ILE A 10 2.19 5.05 9.74
N PHE A 11 1.66 5.40 8.56
CA PHE A 11 1.28 4.40 7.58
C PHE A 11 2.50 3.55 7.14
N PRO A 12 2.40 2.21 7.11
CA PRO A 12 3.51 1.32 6.78
C PRO A 12 4.14 1.55 5.40
N TRP A 13 3.34 2.02 4.44
CA TRP A 13 3.79 2.33 3.08
C TRP A 13 4.27 3.79 2.93
N SER A 14 4.21 4.59 3.99
CA SER A 14 4.58 6.00 3.98
C SER A 14 5.77 6.32 4.89
N VAL A 15 6.56 5.31 5.24
CA VAL A 15 7.76 5.44 6.09
C VAL A 15 8.86 6.34 5.51
N ASN A 16 8.86 6.54 4.19
CA ASN A 16 9.85 7.37 3.48
C ASN A 16 9.24 8.68 2.97
N LEU A 17 8.47 9.37 3.82
CA LEU A 17 7.88 10.67 3.45
C LEU A 17 8.95 11.69 3.02
N TRP A 18 10.13 11.62 3.65
CA TRP A 18 11.27 12.50 3.39
C TRP A 18 11.65 12.61 1.90
N TYR A 19 11.59 11.50 1.14
CA TYR A 19 11.96 11.51 -0.28
C TYR A 19 11.05 12.44 -1.10
N SER A 20 9.76 12.43 -0.78
CA SER A 20 8.79 13.29 -1.46
C SER A 20 8.88 14.73 -0.98
N THR A 21 9.19 14.97 0.31
CA THR A 21 9.25 16.32 0.86
C THR A 21 10.53 17.06 0.49
N GLU A 22 11.64 16.38 0.22
CA GLU A 22 12.88 17.01 -0.28
C GLU A 22 12.69 17.71 -1.63
N ILE A 23 11.85 17.15 -2.50
CA ILE A 23 11.58 17.68 -3.84
C ILE A 23 10.71 18.93 -3.79
N LEU A 24 9.93 19.15 -2.73
CA LEU A 24 8.99 20.27 -2.65
C LEU A 24 9.72 21.59 -2.31
N SER A 25 9.18 22.72 -2.74
CA SER A 25 9.64 24.03 -2.29
C SER A 25 9.29 24.28 -0.81
N GLU A 26 10.12 25.03 -0.08
CA GLU A 26 9.87 25.32 1.35
C GLU A 26 8.54 26.06 1.57
N ASP A 27 8.20 27.01 0.70
CA ASP A 27 6.92 27.72 0.73
C ASP A 27 5.73 26.76 0.60
N PHE A 28 5.86 25.74 -0.26
CA PHE A 28 4.80 24.76 -0.44
C PHE A 28 4.74 23.77 0.73
N LYS A 29 5.88 23.33 1.27
CA LYS A 29 5.95 22.50 2.49
C LYS A 29 5.28 23.20 3.66
N ALA A 30 5.55 24.49 3.87
CA ALA A 30 4.94 25.28 4.93
C ALA A 30 3.40 25.32 4.79
N LYS A 31 2.90 25.46 3.55
CA LYS A 31 1.45 25.49 3.27
C LYS A 31 0.75 24.17 3.56
N ILE A 32 1.34 23.04 3.18
CA ILE A 32 0.68 21.73 3.29
C ILE A 32 1.01 20.98 4.59
N SER A 33 2.13 21.32 5.25
CA SER A 33 2.62 20.68 6.47
C SER A 33 2.57 19.14 6.39
N PRO A 34 3.36 18.50 5.51
CA PRO A 34 3.15 17.12 5.10
C PRO A 34 3.25 16.10 6.24
N GLU A 35 4.17 16.31 7.19
CA GLU A 35 4.33 15.46 8.38
C GLU A 35 3.11 15.58 9.30
N LYS A 36 2.62 16.80 9.52
CA LYS A 36 1.41 17.06 10.31
C LYS A 36 0.20 16.42 9.65
N TYR A 37 0.07 16.56 8.33
CA TYR A 37 -1.01 15.96 7.56
C TYR A 37 -0.98 14.43 7.64
N GLN A 38 0.19 13.82 7.46
CA GLN A 38 0.37 12.37 7.58
C GLN A 38 -0.03 11.88 8.97
N LYS A 39 0.46 12.54 10.03
CA LYS A 39 0.15 12.18 11.42
C LYS A 39 -1.35 12.27 11.68
N GLN A 40 -1.99 13.38 11.30
CA GLN A 40 -3.43 13.55 11.46
C GLN A 40 -4.20 12.44 10.73
N LYS A 41 -3.83 12.11 9.50
CA LYS A 41 -4.51 11.07 8.73
C LYS A 41 -4.31 9.67 9.30
N PHE A 42 -3.16 9.41 9.92
CA PHE A 42 -2.92 8.19 10.65
C PHE A 42 -3.82 8.11 11.90
N GLU A 43 -3.87 9.16 12.71
CA GLU A 43 -4.73 9.25 13.90
C GLU A 43 -6.22 9.10 13.54
N ASP A 44 -6.69 9.80 12.50
CA ASP A 44 -8.05 9.66 11.96
C ASP A 44 -8.34 8.18 11.63
N ALA A 45 -7.41 7.51 10.92
CA ALA A 45 -7.60 6.13 10.50
C ALA A 45 -7.58 5.14 11.67
N VAL A 46 -6.79 5.40 12.72
CA VAL A 46 -6.77 4.59 13.95
C VAL A 46 -8.08 4.75 14.73
N ALA A 47 -8.62 5.97 14.80
CA ALA A 47 -9.88 6.24 15.49
C ALA A 47 -11.09 5.57 14.82
N GLU A 48 -11.02 5.30 13.51
CA GLU A 48 -12.06 4.57 12.77
C GLU A 48 -12.05 3.05 13.01
N VAL A 49 -10.98 2.49 13.59
CA VAL A 49 -10.82 1.03 13.70
C VAL A 49 -11.82 0.48 14.72
N PRO A 50 -12.67 -0.49 14.35
CA PRO A 50 -13.58 -1.12 15.29
C PRO A 50 -12.83 -1.81 16.43
N PHE A 51 -13.23 -1.53 17.67
CA PHE A 51 -12.73 -2.23 18.85
C PHE A 51 -13.36 -3.63 18.96
N LEU A 52 -12.56 -4.63 19.33
CA LEU A 52 -13.04 -5.96 19.68
C LEU A 52 -12.57 -6.31 21.09
N GLU A 53 -13.53 -6.63 21.95
CA GLU A 53 -13.26 -6.99 23.35
C GLU A 53 -12.45 -8.29 23.44
N GLY A 54 -11.47 -8.33 24.33
CA GLY A 54 -10.62 -9.50 24.57
C GLY A 54 -9.42 -9.64 23.63
N GLU A 55 -9.18 -8.68 22.73
CA GLU A 55 -7.96 -8.64 21.93
C GLU A 55 -6.73 -8.25 22.79
N SER A 56 -5.62 -8.93 22.54
CA SER A 56 -4.29 -8.49 23.01
C SER A 56 -3.80 -7.28 22.22
N ASP A 57 -2.83 -6.53 22.77
CA ASP A 57 -2.20 -5.39 22.09
C ASP A 57 -1.70 -5.73 20.68
N LEU A 58 -1.15 -6.93 20.50
CA LEU A 58 -0.68 -7.40 19.20
C LEU A 58 -1.84 -7.59 18.21
N GLN A 59 -2.95 -8.18 18.65
CA GLN A 59 -4.14 -8.39 17.82
C GLN A 59 -4.78 -7.05 17.46
N MET A 60 -4.85 -6.11 18.39
CA MET A 60 -5.32 -4.75 18.13
C MET A 60 -4.48 -4.06 17.04
N LYS A 61 -3.14 -4.12 17.14
CA LYS A 61 -2.24 -3.57 16.10
C LYS A 61 -2.44 -4.26 14.75
N GLN A 62 -2.60 -5.59 14.72
CA GLN A 62 -2.88 -6.33 13.48
C GLN A 62 -4.21 -5.93 12.86
N ARG A 63 -5.24 -5.66 13.68
CA ARG A 63 -6.55 -5.17 13.23
C ARG A 63 -6.44 -3.77 12.65
N GLN A 64 -5.76 -2.85 13.33
CA GLN A 64 -5.49 -1.50 12.82
C GLN A 64 -4.79 -1.55 11.46
N MET A 65 -3.75 -2.38 11.33
CA MET A 65 -3.03 -2.59 10.08
C MET A 65 -3.91 -3.14 8.96
N SER A 66 -4.77 -4.12 9.28
CA SER A 66 -5.71 -4.71 8.32
C SER A 66 -6.74 -3.67 7.87
N TYR A 67 -7.27 -2.89 8.81
CA TYR A 67 -8.21 -1.80 8.53
C TYR A 67 -7.59 -0.79 7.56
N MET A 68 -6.44 -0.24 7.93
CA MET A 68 -5.75 0.78 7.13
C MET A 68 -5.39 0.24 5.74
N PHE A 69 -4.97 -1.02 5.64
CA PHE A 69 -4.70 -1.63 4.34
C PHE A 69 -5.95 -1.68 3.47
N ILE A 70 -7.09 -2.12 4.01
CA ILE A 70 -8.36 -2.24 3.27
C ILE A 70 -8.91 -0.87 2.88
N THR A 71 -8.83 0.12 3.77
CA THR A 71 -9.50 1.42 3.57
C THR A 71 -8.64 2.51 2.94
N ARG A 72 -7.31 2.38 2.97
CA ARG A 72 -6.38 3.39 2.44
C ARG A 72 -5.47 2.85 1.34
N PHE A 73 -4.87 1.67 1.52
CA PHE A 73 -3.89 1.15 0.55
C PHE A 73 -4.52 0.37 -0.61
N LEU A 74 -5.53 -0.46 -0.34
CA LEU A 74 -6.23 -1.23 -1.35
C LEU A 74 -6.92 -0.34 -2.41
N PRO A 75 -7.62 0.76 -2.06
CA PRO A 75 -8.20 1.65 -3.06
C PRO A 75 -7.19 2.20 -4.06
N PHE A 76 -6.00 2.61 -3.58
CA PHE A 76 -4.90 3.06 -4.44
C PHE A 76 -4.46 1.98 -5.44
N MET A 77 -4.38 0.72 -5.00
CA MET A 77 -4.04 -0.39 -5.90
C MET A 77 -5.14 -0.66 -6.93
N LEU A 78 -6.41 -0.60 -6.50
CA LEU A 78 -7.57 -0.84 -7.36
C LEU A 78 -7.72 0.25 -8.42
N GLU A 79 -7.52 1.53 -8.06
CA GLU A 79 -7.56 2.65 -9.00
C GLU A 79 -6.52 2.48 -10.11
N ARG A 80 -5.28 2.13 -9.75
CA ARG A 80 -4.19 1.91 -10.73
C ARG A 80 -4.51 0.78 -11.69
N LYS A 81 -5.00 -0.35 -11.16
CA LYS A 81 -5.47 -1.48 -11.98
C LYS A 81 -6.58 -1.02 -12.91
N ASP A 82 -7.55 -0.26 -12.41
CA ASP A 82 -8.74 0.10 -13.17
C ASP A 82 -8.39 1.02 -14.34
N ARG A 83 -7.70 2.13 -14.06
CA ARG A 83 -7.25 3.09 -15.08
C ARG A 83 -6.40 2.43 -16.17
N THR A 84 -5.47 1.56 -15.79
CA THR A 84 -4.60 0.88 -16.76
C THR A 84 -5.39 -0.10 -17.63
N SER A 85 -6.32 -0.85 -17.03
CA SER A 85 -7.13 -1.84 -17.75
C SER A 85 -8.17 -1.19 -18.67
N MET A 86 -8.88 -0.17 -18.17
CA MET A 86 -9.91 0.56 -18.93
C MET A 86 -9.34 1.36 -20.09
N MET A 87 -8.12 1.91 -19.95
CA MET A 87 -7.42 2.57 -21.06
C MET A 87 -7.22 1.65 -22.28
N ASN A 88 -7.21 0.33 -22.06
CA ASN A 88 -7.04 -0.67 -23.10
C ASN A 88 -8.34 -1.46 -23.37
N GLY A 89 -9.49 -1.03 -22.83
CA GLY A 89 -10.78 -1.69 -23.03
C GLY A 89 -10.93 -3.06 -22.32
N PHE A 90 -10.09 -3.36 -21.33
CA PHE A 90 -10.14 -4.62 -20.58
C PHE A 90 -10.77 -4.44 -19.20
N GLU A 91 -11.77 -5.25 -18.86
CA GLU A 91 -12.33 -5.31 -17.51
C GLU A 91 -11.64 -6.38 -16.65
N VAL A 92 -10.74 -5.95 -15.76
CA VAL A 92 -10.09 -6.87 -14.80
C VAL A 92 -10.98 -7.05 -13.56
N ARG A 93 -11.22 -8.30 -13.15
CA ARG A 93 -11.96 -8.66 -11.92
C ARG A 93 -11.00 -9.02 -10.78
N VAL A 94 -11.39 -8.70 -9.54
CA VAL A 94 -10.57 -8.90 -8.33
C VAL A 94 -11.31 -9.79 -7.31
N PRO A 95 -11.40 -11.11 -7.54
CA PRO A 95 -12.24 -12.02 -6.74
C PRO A 95 -11.88 -12.04 -5.24
N PHE A 96 -10.61 -11.79 -4.89
CA PHE A 96 -10.17 -11.72 -3.49
C PHE A 96 -10.64 -10.44 -2.76
N CYS A 97 -11.18 -9.46 -3.49
CA CYS A 97 -11.79 -8.24 -2.93
C CYS A 97 -13.31 -8.37 -2.76
N ASP A 98 -13.88 -9.57 -2.91
CA ASP A 98 -15.29 -9.81 -2.62
C ASP A 98 -15.59 -9.49 -1.15
N TYR A 99 -16.61 -8.66 -0.90
CA TYR A 99 -16.93 -8.19 0.44
C TYR A 99 -17.24 -9.34 1.40
N ARG A 100 -17.82 -10.45 0.92
CA ARG A 100 -18.16 -11.62 1.75
C ARG A 100 -16.90 -12.31 2.26
N LEU A 101 -15.85 -12.37 1.42
CA LEU A 101 -14.57 -12.92 1.82
C LEU A 101 -13.85 -12.02 2.82
N VAL A 102 -13.92 -10.70 2.61
CA VAL A 102 -13.32 -9.70 3.52
C VAL A 102 -14.01 -9.74 4.88
N GLU A 103 -15.35 -9.74 4.92
CA GLU A 103 -16.16 -9.85 6.14
C GLU A 103 -15.87 -11.15 6.90
N TYR A 104 -15.81 -12.28 6.20
CA TYR A 104 -15.44 -13.56 6.81
C TYR A 104 -14.05 -13.50 7.45
N LEU A 105 -13.05 -13.01 6.72
CA LEU A 105 -11.66 -12.97 7.20
C LEU A 105 -11.40 -11.87 8.25
N TRP A 106 -12.30 -10.91 8.41
CA TRP A 106 -12.13 -9.78 9.33
C TRP A 106 -11.88 -10.24 10.77
N ASN A 107 -12.61 -11.27 11.22
CA ASN A 107 -12.52 -11.81 12.58
C ASN A 107 -11.76 -13.13 12.70
N VAL A 108 -11.22 -13.66 11.59
CA VAL A 108 -10.37 -14.86 11.66
C VAL A 108 -9.08 -14.50 12.43
N PRO A 109 -8.72 -15.28 13.48
CA PRO A 109 -7.50 -15.05 14.25
C PRO A 109 -6.25 -15.04 13.36
N PHE A 110 -5.28 -14.21 13.72
CA PHE A 110 -4.08 -14.04 12.90
C PHE A 110 -3.26 -15.33 12.83
N GLU A 111 -3.23 -16.10 13.90
CA GLU A 111 -2.56 -17.40 14.00
C GLU A 111 -3.11 -18.39 12.97
N MET A 112 -4.41 -18.32 12.68
CA MET A 112 -5.03 -19.10 11.60
C MET A 112 -4.65 -18.54 10.22
N LYS A 113 -4.64 -17.22 10.05
CA LYS A 113 -4.21 -16.56 8.80
C LYS A 113 -2.75 -16.90 8.43
N SER A 114 -1.89 -17.09 9.43
CA SER A 114 -0.48 -17.46 9.31
C SER A 114 -0.17 -18.88 9.80
N ILE A 115 -1.15 -19.79 9.71
CA ILE A 115 -0.95 -21.21 10.08
C ILE A 115 0.26 -21.80 9.34
N ASP A 116 0.95 -22.74 9.97
CA ASP A 116 2.25 -23.28 9.52
C ASP A 116 3.40 -22.25 9.48
N ASN A 117 3.22 -21.11 10.16
CA ASN A 117 4.18 -20.02 10.23
C ASN A 117 4.58 -19.48 8.83
N ILE A 118 3.64 -19.54 7.87
CA ILE A 118 3.82 -19.05 6.50
C ILE A 118 2.78 -17.97 6.18
N GLU A 119 3.15 -16.97 5.38
CA GLU A 119 2.19 -15.96 4.96
C GLU A 119 1.07 -16.58 4.12
N LYS A 120 -0.16 -16.12 4.35
CA LYS A 120 -1.37 -16.64 3.69
C LYS A 120 -1.57 -18.15 3.96
N GLY A 121 -1.15 -18.66 5.11
CA GLY A 121 -1.23 -20.07 5.48
C GLY A 121 -2.62 -20.66 5.29
N ILE A 122 -3.67 -19.98 5.78
CA ILE A 122 -5.06 -20.44 5.61
C ILE A 122 -5.45 -20.59 4.12
N LEU A 123 -4.99 -19.66 3.28
CA LEU A 123 -5.22 -19.72 1.83
C LEU A 123 -4.42 -20.86 1.19
N ARG A 124 -3.16 -21.07 1.60
CA ARG A 124 -2.32 -22.16 1.07
C ARG A 124 -2.91 -23.53 1.43
N ARG A 125 -3.45 -23.71 2.65
CA ARG A 125 -4.17 -24.92 3.06
C ARG A 125 -5.47 -25.12 2.31
N ALA A 126 -6.26 -24.06 2.10
CA ALA A 126 -7.52 -24.14 1.36
C ALA A 126 -7.37 -24.66 -0.08
N PHE A 127 -6.18 -24.55 -0.67
CA PHE A 127 -5.87 -24.99 -2.03
C PHE A 127 -5.03 -26.28 -2.10
N GLU A 128 -4.89 -27.04 -1.01
CA GLU A 128 -4.01 -28.22 -0.91
C GLU A 128 -4.19 -29.25 -2.03
N ASN A 129 -5.44 -29.48 -2.44
CA ASN A 129 -5.78 -30.44 -3.49
C ASN A 129 -6.18 -29.77 -4.81
N VAL A 130 -5.91 -28.48 -4.95
CA VAL A 130 -6.27 -27.68 -6.13
C VAL A 130 -5.02 -27.19 -6.86
N LEU A 131 -3.94 -26.88 -6.13
CA LEU A 131 -2.70 -26.37 -6.69
C LEU A 131 -1.51 -27.28 -6.35
N PRO A 132 -0.53 -27.43 -7.27
CA PRO A 132 0.74 -28.10 -6.99
C PRO A 132 1.46 -27.53 -5.77
N GLU A 133 2.16 -28.39 -5.01
CA GLU A 133 2.84 -27.99 -3.77
C GLU A 133 3.92 -26.92 -3.98
N ASP A 134 4.67 -26.99 -5.08
CA ASP A 134 5.69 -26.02 -5.42
C ASP A 134 5.10 -24.61 -5.62
N VAL A 135 3.91 -24.50 -6.20
CA VAL A 135 3.15 -23.25 -6.30
C VAL A 135 2.61 -22.83 -4.93
N ARG A 136 2.02 -23.78 -4.17
CA ARG A 136 1.42 -23.51 -2.85
C ARG A 136 2.40 -23.10 -1.79
N TYR A 137 3.66 -23.52 -1.84
CA TYR A 137 4.69 -23.17 -0.86
C TYR A 137 5.73 -22.19 -1.41
N ARG A 138 5.56 -21.72 -2.65
CA ARG A 138 6.42 -20.69 -3.23
C ARG A 138 6.48 -19.46 -2.32
N LYS A 139 7.69 -19.04 -1.98
CA LYS A 139 7.95 -17.81 -1.25
C LYS A 139 7.42 -16.60 -2.03
N LYS A 140 6.82 -15.63 -1.33
CA LYS A 140 6.39 -14.37 -1.94
C LYS A 140 7.55 -13.74 -2.72
N SER A 141 7.32 -13.49 -4.01
CA SER A 141 8.18 -12.67 -4.86
C SER A 141 7.41 -11.41 -5.21
N ALA A 142 8.07 -10.25 -5.11
CA ALA A 142 7.46 -8.99 -5.52
C ALA A 142 7.30 -8.96 -7.04
N TYR A 143 6.35 -8.17 -7.53
CA TYR A 143 6.27 -7.89 -8.96
C TYR A 143 7.59 -7.26 -9.44
N PRO A 144 8.11 -7.67 -10.60
CA PRO A 144 9.34 -7.11 -11.11
C PRO A 144 9.17 -5.61 -11.35
N SER A 145 10.17 -4.83 -10.96
CA SER A 145 10.29 -3.44 -11.40
C SER A 145 10.88 -3.41 -12.80
N THR A 146 10.50 -2.44 -13.62
CA THR A 146 11.16 -2.18 -14.90
C THR A 146 12.64 -1.91 -14.65
N LYS A 147 13.52 -2.71 -15.27
CA LYS A 147 14.98 -2.58 -15.20
C LYS A 147 15.60 -2.06 -16.50
N ASP A 148 14.76 -1.65 -17.45
CA ASP A 148 15.21 -1.12 -18.73
C ASP A 148 15.77 0.31 -18.55
N ALA A 149 17.04 0.51 -18.92
CA ALA A 149 17.71 1.80 -18.84
C ALA A 149 17.08 2.85 -19.79
N SER A 150 16.55 2.42 -20.94
CA SER A 150 15.91 3.32 -21.91
C SER A 150 14.62 3.91 -21.33
N TYR A 151 13.90 3.17 -20.51
CA TYR A 151 12.70 3.64 -19.82
C TYR A 151 13.04 4.75 -18.81
N LEU A 152 14.10 4.56 -18.02
CA LEU A 152 14.56 5.58 -17.08
C LEU A 152 15.01 6.84 -17.82
N GLN A 153 15.83 6.68 -18.87
CA GLN A 153 16.30 7.81 -19.67
C GLN A 153 15.13 8.60 -20.26
N GLY A 154 14.15 7.93 -20.86
CA GLY A 154 12.98 8.59 -21.44
C GLY A 154 12.15 9.38 -20.43
N ILE A 155 11.96 8.86 -19.21
CA ILE A 155 11.27 9.59 -18.14
C ILE A 155 12.09 10.80 -17.69
N SER A 156 13.41 10.64 -17.53
CA SER A 156 14.30 11.74 -17.15
C SER A 156 14.27 12.86 -18.18
N ASP A 157 14.38 12.54 -19.46
CA ASP A 157 14.34 13.53 -20.56
C ASP A 157 12.98 14.26 -20.59
N TRP A 158 11.88 13.53 -20.38
CA TRP A 158 10.56 14.13 -20.33
C TRP A 158 10.41 15.08 -19.13
N MET A 159 10.89 14.69 -17.95
CA MET A 159 10.88 15.55 -16.77
C MET A 159 11.71 16.82 -17.00
N LEU A 160 12.92 16.68 -17.56
CA LEU A 160 13.76 17.83 -17.89
C LEU A 160 13.10 18.78 -18.89
N HIS A 161 12.36 18.25 -19.87
CA HIS A 161 11.59 19.08 -20.80
C HIS A 161 10.51 19.90 -20.07
N VAL A 162 9.81 19.30 -19.10
CA VAL A 162 8.82 20.00 -18.27
C VAL A 162 9.47 21.05 -17.37
N LEU A 163 10.65 20.78 -16.81
CA LEU A 163 11.38 21.70 -15.94
C LEU A 163 11.99 22.88 -16.70
N ASN A 164 12.44 22.66 -17.94
CA ASN A 164 13.02 23.69 -18.79
C ASN A 164 11.97 24.64 -19.40
N ASN A 165 10.67 24.35 -19.25
CA ASN A 165 9.60 25.27 -19.63
C ASN A 165 9.35 26.28 -18.49
N PRO A 166 9.65 27.59 -18.68
CA PRO A 166 9.46 28.60 -17.63
C PRO A 166 8.01 28.80 -17.21
N GLU A 167 7.04 28.43 -18.05
CA GLU A 167 5.61 28.51 -17.76
C GLU A 167 5.08 27.26 -17.05
N SER A 168 5.96 26.31 -16.72
CA SER A 168 5.57 25.04 -16.13
C SER A 168 4.98 25.24 -14.72
N PRO A 169 3.73 24.77 -14.47
CA PRO A 169 3.02 25.05 -13.23
C PRO A 169 3.61 24.31 -12.02
N ILE A 170 4.52 23.35 -12.24
CA ILE A 170 5.18 22.64 -11.15
C ILE A 170 6.29 23.47 -10.51
N LEU A 171 6.91 24.41 -11.24
CA LEU A 171 8.11 25.14 -10.77
C LEU A 171 7.92 25.82 -9.40
N PRO A 172 6.78 26.45 -9.09
CA PRO A 172 6.58 27.03 -7.75
C PRO A 172 6.44 25.99 -6.62
N LEU A 173 6.18 24.73 -6.96
CA LEU A 173 5.86 23.65 -6.01
C LEU A 173 7.08 22.82 -5.63
N ILE A 174 8.15 22.88 -6.41
CA ILE A 174 9.34 22.04 -6.26
C ILE A 174 10.60 22.88 -6.05
N ASN A 175 11.59 22.28 -5.40
CA ASN A 175 12.90 22.84 -5.15
C ASN A 175 13.82 22.49 -6.33
N VAL A 176 13.85 23.36 -7.35
CA VAL A 176 14.67 23.22 -8.57
C VAL A 176 15.74 24.28 -8.61
#